data_AF-A0A2N5XTP2-F1
#
_entry.id   AF-A0A2N5XTP2-F1
#
_cell.length_a   1.000
_cell.length_b   1.000
_cell.length_c   1.000
_cell.angle_alpha   90.00
_cell.angle_beta   90.00
_cell.angle_gamma   90.00
#
_symmetry.space_group_name_H-M   'P 1'
#
loop_
_entity.id
_entity.type
_entity.pdbx_description
1 polymer ?
#
loop_
_entity_poly.entity_id
_entity_poly.type
_entity_poly.pdbx_seq_one_letter_code
_entity_poly.pdbx_strand_id
1 'polypeptide(L)'
;MNKTLIILAVCFSTSAFAANEPRHPTDKIAADLGVSEEAFSQCFKPERPDRNKRPDEAKMRAEKAKLLTCLQDSNPSMTGKRLDSVMERYRPEPPKRGS
;
A
#
# COMPACT_ATOMS: atom_id res chain seq x y z
N MET A 1 51.04 1.25 -18.71
CA MET A 1 49.73 1.93 -18.53
C MET A 1 48.67 1.00 -19.06
N ASN A 2 47.97 0.29 -18.17
CA ASN A 2 46.94 -0.67 -18.54
C ASN A 2 45.99 -0.77 -17.33
N LYS A 3 44.99 0.12 -17.31
CA LYS A 3 43.93 0.16 -16.29
C LYS A 3 42.83 -0.79 -16.74
N THR A 4 42.80 -2.00 -16.19
CA THR A 4 41.69 -2.93 -16.42
C THR A 4 40.63 -2.69 -15.34
N LEU A 5 39.54 -2.02 -15.71
CA LEU A 5 38.41 -1.72 -14.83
C LEU A 5 37.45 -2.93 -14.87
N ILE A 6 37.34 -3.68 -13.77
CA ILE A 6 36.34 -4.76 -13.62
C ILE A 6 35.04 -4.12 -13.13
N ILE A 7 34.02 -4.12 -13.99
CA ILE A 7 32.67 -3.66 -13.66
C ILE A 7 31.91 -4.84 -13.04
N LEU A 8 31.58 -4.72 -11.75
CA LEU A 8 30.77 -5.68 -11.00
C LEU A 8 29.29 -5.45 -11.38
N ALA A 9 28.70 -6.37 -12.16
CA ALA A 9 27.29 -6.32 -12.54
C ALA A 9 26.40 -6.69 -11.34
N VAL A 10 25.69 -5.71 -10.80
CA VAL A 10 24.66 -5.92 -9.77
C VAL A 10 23.38 -6.42 -10.45
N CYS A 11 23.01 -7.67 -10.20
CA CYS A 11 21.71 -8.22 -10.59
C CYS A 11 20.62 -7.60 -9.70
N PHE A 12 19.85 -6.67 -10.25
CA PHE A 12 18.61 -6.21 -9.63
C PHE A 12 17.53 -7.29 -9.80
N SER A 13 17.18 -7.97 -8.71
CA SER A 13 16.02 -8.87 -8.65
C SER A 13 14.74 -8.04 -8.78
N THR A 14 14.12 -8.05 -9.96
CA THR A 14 12.82 -7.42 -10.18
C THR A 14 11.71 -8.32 -9.60
N SER A 15 11.18 -7.94 -8.46
CA SER A 15 10.00 -8.57 -7.83
C SER A 15 8.77 -8.40 -8.74
N ALA A 16 8.37 -9.45 -9.45
CA ALA A 16 7.13 -9.45 -10.22
C ALA A 16 5.92 -9.57 -9.28
N PHE A 17 5.23 -8.47 -9.00
CA PHE A 17 3.98 -8.48 -8.23
C PHE A 17 2.84 -9.11 -9.06
N ALA A 18 2.19 -10.13 -8.49
CA ALA A 18 1.15 -10.98 -9.09
C ALA A 18 -0.18 -10.25 -9.41
N ALA A 19 -0.85 -10.66 -10.50
CA ALA A 19 -1.77 -9.84 -11.31
C ALA A 19 -3.27 -10.14 -11.25
N ASN A 20 -3.81 -10.69 -10.16
CA ASN A 20 -5.22 -11.13 -10.18
C ASN A 20 -6.12 -10.61 -9.04
N GLU A 21 -5.73 -9.53 -8.37
CA GLU A 21 -6.64 -8.76 -7.52
C GLU A 21 -6.91 -7.40 -8.16
N PRO A 22 -8.04 -6.72 -7.86
CA PRO A 22 -8.14 -5.28 -8.09
C PRO A 22 -7.05 -4.66 -7.23
N ARG A 23 -5.85 -4.50 -7.81
CA ARG A 23 -4.71 -3.99 -7.08
C ARG A 23 -5.08 -2.57 -6.72
N HIS A 24 -5.13 -2.29 -5.43
CA HIS A 24 -5.12 -0.91 -4.97
C HIS A 24 -3.94 -0.22 -5.66
N PRO A 25 -4.13 0.95 -6.30
CA PRO A 25 -3.05 1.66 -6.95
C PRO A 25 -2.13 2.24 -5.88
N THR A 26 -1.20 1.41 -5.38
CA THR A 26 -0.30 1.69 -4.26
C THR A 26 0.56 2.90 -4.54
N ASP A 27 1.02 3.04 -5.77
CA ASP A 27 1.71 4.20 -6.33
C ASP A 27 0.91 5.50 -6.13
N LYS A 28 -0.37 5.51 -6.54
CA LYS A 28 -1.24 6.69 -6.46
C LYS A 28 -1.64 7.01 -5.03
N ILE A 29 -1.94 5.98 -4.24
CA ILE A 29 -2.26 6.12 -2.82
C ILE A 29 -1.06 6.70 -2.07
N ALA A 30 0.14 6.17 -2.28
CA ALA A 30 1.36 6.65 -1.63
C ALA A 30 1.65 8.12 -2.00
N ALA A 31 1.50 8.48 -3.27
CA ALA A 31 1.65 9.85 -3.74
C ALA A 31 0.65 10.82 -3.06
N ASP A 32 -0.64 10.45 -3.00
CA ASP A 32 -1.67 11.26 -2.34
C ASP A 32 -1.47 11.37 -0.81
N LEU A 33 -0.83 10.36 -0.21
CA LEU A 33 -0.44 10.34 1.20
C LEU A 33 0.89 11.08 1.47
N GLY A 34 1.67 11.40 0.44
CA GLY A 34 2.98 12.03 0.59
C GLY A 34 4.00 11.12 1.28
N VAL A 35 3.93 9.81 1.02
CA VAL A 35 4.91 8.80 1.44
C VAL A 35 5.47 8.10 0.21
N SER A 36 6.63 7.43 0.31
CA SER A 36 7.10 6.60 -0.80
C SER A 36 6.22 5.35 -0.95
N GLU A 37 6.15 4.81 -2.17
CA GLU A 37 5.40 3.56 -2.41
C GLU A 37 5.97 2.40 -1.60
N GLU A 38 7.29 2.35 -1.39
CA GLU A 38 7.95 1.34 -0.57
C GLU A 38 7.52 1.46 0.90
N ALA A 39 7.51 2.67 1.46
CA ALA A 39 7.06 2.91 2.83
C ALA A 39 5.58 2.53 2.99
N PHE A 40 4.74 2.93 2.02
CA PHE A 40 3.33 2.55 2.02
C PHE A 40 3.17 1.01 1.98
N SER A 41 3.88 0.32 1.09
CA SER A 41 3.79 -1.14 0.93
C SER A 41 4.33 -1.92 2.12
N GLN A 42 5.33 -1.38 2.82
CA GLN A 42 5.85 -1.96 4.07
C GLN A 42 4.83 -1.87 5.20
N CYS A 43 4.13 -0.74 5.30
CA CYS A 43 3.11 -0.49 6.32
C CYS A 43 1.76 -1.13 6.00
N PHE A 44 1.37 -1.16 4.72
CA PHE A 44 0.08 -1.63 4.27
C PHE A 44 0.10 -3.13 4.01
N LYS A 45 -0.40 -3.89 5.00
CA LYS A 45 -0.68 -5.32 4.86
C LYS A 45 -2.19 -5.50 4.65
N PRO A 46 -2.67 -5.64 3.40
CA PRO A 46 -4.10 -5.79 3.16
C PRO A 46 -4.60 -7.10 3.77
N GLU A 47 -5.25 -7.03 4.93
CA GLU A 47 -6.12 -8.11 5.37
C GLU A 47 -7.37 -8.05 4.48
N ARG A 48 -7.65 -9.14 3.76
CA ARG A 48 -8.90 -9.25 3.02
C ARG A 48 -10.03 -9.47 4.01
N PRO A 49 -10.96 -8.51 4.21
CA PRO A 49 -12.10 -8.75 5.05
C PRO A 49 -12.93 -9.90 4.45
N ASP A 50 -13.35 -10.84 5.28
CA ASP A 50 -14.27 -11.90 4.89
C ASP A 50 -15.58 -11.24 4.40
N ARG A 51 -15.89 -11.39 3.10
CA ARG A 51 -17.05 -10.75 2.48
C ARG A 51 -18.38 -11.26 3.04
N ASN A 52 -18.39 -12.43 3.67
CA ASN A 52 -19.59 -13.05 4.22
C ASN A 52 -19.79 -12.75 5.71
N LYS A 53 -18.85 -12.02 6.35
CA LYS A 53 -18.95 -11.63 7.76
C LYS A 53 -18.97 -10.13 7.89
N ARG A 54 -19.80 -9.66 8.82
CA ARG A 54 -19.79 -8.24 9.21
C ARG A 54 -18.40 -7.94 9.79
N PRO A 55 -17.70 -6.90 9.30
CA PRO A 55 -16.41 -6.54 9.85
C PRO A 55 -16.52 -6.25 11.35
N ASP A 56 -15.58 -6.76 12.13
CA ASP A 56 -15.43 -6.36 13.52
C ASP A 56 -14.84 -4.94 13.56
N GLU A 57 -15.67 -3.97 13.96
CA GLU A 57 -15.27 -2.56 14.02
C GLU A 57 -14.11 -2.31 14.99
N ALA A 58 -14.00 -3.08 16.07
CA ALA A 58 -12.90 -2.96 17.01
C ALA A 58 -11.60 -3.44 16.38
N LYS A 59 -11.65 -4.58 15.67
CA LYS A 59 -10.52 -5.10 14.90
C LYS A 59 -10.07 -4.13 13.82
N MET A 60 -11.00 -3.60 13.02
CA MET A 60 -10.69 -2.62 11.97
C MET A 60 -10.03 -1.34 12.53
N ARG A 61 -10.53 -0.83 13.66
CA ARG A 61 -9.95 0.35 14.30
C ARG A 61 -8.53 0.07 14.80
N ALA A 62 -8.27 -1.11 15.36
CA ALA A 62 -6.96 -1.50 15.84
C ALA A 62 -5.94 -1.68 14.69
N GLU A 63 -6.35 -2.28 13.58
CA GLU A 63 -5.51 -2.41 12.38
C GLU A 63 -5.19 -1.06 11.77
N LYS A 64 -6.19 -0.20 11.64
CA LYS A 64 -6.00 1.16 11.16
C LYS A 64 -5.04 1.94 12.06
N ALA A 65 -5.13 1.78 13.37
CA ALA A 65 -4.19 2.44 14.29
C ALA A 65 -2.75 1.99 14.04
N LYS A 66 -2.49 0.69 13.84
CA LYS A 66 -1.16 0.17 13.50
C LYS A 66 -0.65 0.72 12.17
N LEU A 67 -1.51 0.75 11.15
CA LEU A 67 -1.19 1.32 9.84
C LEU A 67 -0.84 2.81 9.97
N LEU A 68 -1.61 3.58 10.73
CA LEU A 68 -1.37 5.00 10.94
C LEU A 68 -0.03 5.26 11.64
N THR A 69 0.27 4.51 12.70
CA THR A 69 1.57 4.62 13.40
C THR A 69 2.73 4.35 12.44
N CYS A 70 2.66 3.28 11.64
CA CYS A 70 3.71 2.97 10.67
C CYS A 70 3.89 4.07 9.60
N LEU A 71 2.79 4.62 9.08
CA LEU A 71 2.84 5.71 8.09
C LEU A 71 3.39 7.01 8.70
N GLN A 72 3.19 7.24 9.99
CA GLN A 72 3.71 8.40 10.70
C GLN A 72 5.23 8.37 10.86
N ASP A 73 5.87 7.19 10.85
CA ASP A 73 7.33 7.06 10.84
C ASP A 73 7.95 7.67 9.58
N SER A 74 7.24 7.61 8.45
CA SER A 74 7.67 8.19 7.16
C SER A 74 7.12 9.59 6.92
N ASN A 75 5.92 9.88 7.42
CA ASN A 75 5.29 11.18 7.32
C ASN A 75 4.59 11.54 8.65
N PRO A 76 5.26 12.25 9.57
CA PRO A 76 4.70 12.60 10.88
C PRO A 76 3.42 13.45 10.82
N SER A 77 3.17 14.13 9.70
CA SER A 77 1.94 14.91 9.48
C SER A 77 0.73 14.04 9.08
N MET A 78 0.93 12.73 8.90
CA MET A 78 -0.13 11.79 8.52
C MET A 78 -1.21 11.71 9.59
N THR A 79 -2.47 11.80 9.17
CA THR A 79 -3.64 11.69 10.05
C THR A 79 -4.56 10.58 9.58
N GLY A 80 -5.29 9.98 10.53
CA GLY A 80 -6.31 8.98 10.20
C GLY A 80 -7.36 9.51 9.22
N LYS A 81 -7.72 10.79 9.31
CA LYS A 81 -8.67 11.45 8.40
C LYS A 81 -8.13 11.55 6.97
N ARG A 82 -6.85 11.87 6.80
CA ARG A 82 -6.21 11.90 5.47
C ARG A 82 -6.17 10.50 4.87
N LEU A 83 -5.78 9.50 5.66
CA LEU A 83 -5.75 8.11 5.24
C LEU A 83 -7.14 7.64 4.77
N ASP A 84 -8.19 7.87 5.56
CA ASP A 84 -9.56 7.50 5.19
C ASP A 84 -10.00 8.16 3.88
N SER A 85 -9.75 9.47 3.74
CA SER A 85 -10.16 10.23 2.56
C SER A 85 -9.46 9.74 1.29
N VAL A 86 -8.20 9.32 1.38
CA VAL A 86 -7.45 8.77 0.24
C VAL A 86 -7.92 7.35 -0.06
N MET A 87 -8.03 6.49 0.95
CA MET A 87 -8.46 5.10 0.75
C MET A 87 -9.87 4.99 0.17
N GLU A 88 -10.79 5.87 0.58
CA GLU A 88 -12.15 5.92 0.02
C GLU A 88 -12.15 6.35 -1.45
N ARG A 89 -11.27 7.27 -1.85
CA ARG A 89 -11.12 7.69 -3.26
C ARG A 89 -10.71 6.53 -4.17
N TYR A 90 -9.89 5.61 -3.66
CA TYR A 90 -9.40 4.46 -4.40
C TYR A 90 -10.17 3.17 -4.09
N ARG A 91 -11.35 3.29 -3.48
CA ARG A 91 -12.22 2.14 -3.23
C ARG A 91 -12.71 1.58 -4.58
N PRO A 92 -12.47 0.30 -4.88
CA PRO A 92 -12.95 -0.29 -6.13
C PRO A 92 -14.48 -0.25 -6.18
N GLU A 93 -15.03 0.13 -7.33
CA GLU A 93 -16.48 0.07 -7.55
C GLU A 93 -16.99 -1.36 -7.34
N PRO A 94 -18.16 -1.54 -6.72
CA PRO A 94 -18.78 -2.86 -6.66
C PRO A 94 -19.02 -3.36 -8.10
N PRO A 95 -18.79 -4.65 -8.40
CA PRO A 95 -19.06 -5.17 -9.73
C PRO A 95 -20.51 -4.89 -10.10
N LYS A 96 -20.74 -4.25 -11.26
CA LYS A 96 -22.08 -4.04 -11.80
C LYS A 96 -22.71 -5.42 -11.98
N ARG A 97 -23.69 -5.77 -11.13
CA ARG A 97 -24.52 -6.95 -11.37
C ARG A 97 -25.24 -6.70 -12.69
N GLY A 98 -25.04 -7.61 -13.65
CA GLY A 98 -25.56 -7.50 -15.01
C GLY A 98 -27.04 -7.12 -15.00
N SER A 99 -27.31 -5.99 -15.64
CA SER A 99 -28.61 -5.58 -16.19
C SER A 99 -29.01 -6.50 -17.33
#